data_AF-A0A1B6EJ26-F1
#
_entry.id   AF-A0A1B6EJ26-F1
#
_cell.length_a   1.000
_cell.length_b   1.000
_cell.length_c   1.000
_cell.angle_alpha   90.00
_cell.angle_beta   90.00
_cell.angle_gamma   90.00
#
_symmetry.space_group_name_H-M   'P 1'
#
loop_
_entity.id
_entity.type
_entity.pdbx_description
1 polymer ?
#
loop_
_entity_poly.entity_id
_entity_poly.type
_entity_poly.pdbx_seq_one_letter_code
_entity_poly.pdbx_strand_id
1 'polypeptide(L)'
;MLIEFLVGLIVILGSLYLYLAHNYDYWKKKGVIFIEPKFPLGNFHDQFFGNTDVGTIIQKEYTKYKKMGLKYVGSFSLREPNLMLIDLDLCKHVLAKDFNHFVTRDFTVLTHEYLSKHLFALEGQEWKDM
;
A
#
# COMPACT_ATOMS: atom_id res chain seq x y z
N MET A 1 1.14 -8.25 40.54
CA MET A 1 -0.04 -7.64 39.89
C MET A 1 0.34 -6.49 38.95
N LEU A 2 0.77 -5.32 39.44
CA LEU A 2 1.08 -4.16 38.57
C LEU A 2 2.31 -4.39 37.66
N ILE A 3 3.39 -4.96 38.21
CA ILE A 3 4.63 -5.22 37.45
C ILE A 3 4.39 -6.22 36.32
N GLU A 4 3.66 -7.32 36.58
CA GLU A 4 3.32 -8.33 35.56
C GLU A 4 2.49 -7.72 34.43
N PHE A 5 1.53 -6.84 34.77
CA PHE A 5 0.72 -6.13 33.79
C PHE A 5 1.57 -5.20 32.91
N LEU A 6 2.49 -4.44 33.51
CA LEU A 6 3.40 -3.56 32.78
C LEU A 6 4.33 -4.35 31.86
N VAL A 7 4.88 -5.47 32.31
CA VAL A 7 5.71 -6.36 31.49
C VAL A 7 4.90 -6.92 30.33
N GLY A 8 3.68 -7.41 30.58
CA GLY A 8 2.79 -7.90 29.54
C GLY A 8 2.47 -6.82 28.49
N LEU A 9 2.18 -5.60 28.92
CA LEU A 9 1.91 -4.48 28.03
C LEU A 9 3.13 -4.13 27.16
N ILE A 10 4.33 -4.11 27.73
CA ILE A 10 5.58 -3.85 26.99
C ILE A 10 5.81 -4.93 25.93
N VAL A 11 5.60 -6.21 26.26
CA VAL A 11 5.75 -7.32 25.31
C VAL A 11 4.75 -7.20 24.17
N ILE A 12 3.48 -6.88 24.46
CA ILE A 12 2.44 -6.69 23.44
C ILE A 12 2.77 -5.52 22.53
N LEU A 13 3.09 -4.35 23.10
CA LEU A 13 3.42 -3.14 22.32
C LEU A 13 4.70 -3.32 21.50
N GLY A 14 5.72 -3.96 22.08
CA GLY A 14 6.97 -4.28 21.38
C GLY A 14 6.75 -5.25 20.22
N SER A 15 5.96 -6.29 20.44
CA SER A 15 5.61 -7.26 19.38
C SER A 15 4.79 -6.61 18.27
N LEU A 16 3.83 -5.76 18.63
CA LEU A 16 3.03 -5.00 17.67
C LEU A 16 3.90 -4.02 16.86
N TYR A 17 4.83 -3.32 17.51
CA TYR A 17 5.77 -2.44 16.86
C TYR A 17 6.63 -3.19 15.84
N LEU A 18 7.25 -4.30 16.25
CA LEU A 18 8.08 -5.12 15.37
C LEU A 18 7.27 -5.65 14.18
N TYR A 19 6.04 -6.11 14.42
CA TYR A 19 5.15 -6.63 13.38
C TYR A 19 4.78 -5.57 12.33
N LEU A 20 4.42 -4.36 12.77
CA LEU A 20 4.01 -3.28 11.88
C LEU A 20 5.21 -2.65 11.15
N ALA A 21 6.36 -2.54 11.81
CA ALA A 21 7.56 -1.93 11.23
C ALA A 21 8.40 -2.91 10.39
N HIS A 22 8.13 -4.22 10.44
CA HIS A 22 8.97 -5.27 9.84
C HIS A 22 9.32 -5.02 8.36
N ASN A 23 8.39 -4.44 7.60
CA ASN A 23 8.52 -4.28 6.16
C ASN A 23 9.04 -2.90 5.71
N TYR A 24 9.26 -1.95 6.63
CA TYR A 24 9.61 -0.57 6.25
C TYR A 24 10.97 -0.43 5.56
N ASP A 25 11.81 -1.46 5.61
CA ASP A 25 13.08 -1.53 4.90
C ASP A 25 13.01 -2.24 3.53
N TYR A 26 11.83 -2.68 3.09
CA TYR A 26 11.63 -3.43 1.85
C TYR A 26 12.21 -2.73 0.62
N TRP A 27 11.82 -1.46 0.40
CA TRP A 27 12.30 -0.69 -0.75
C TRP A 27 13.77 -0.31 -0.62
N LYS A 28 14.24 -0.06 0.61
CA LYS A 28 15.65 0.17 0.92
C LYS A 28 16.50 -1.04 0.52
N LYS A 29 16.09 -2.26 0.89
CA LYS A 29 16.76 -3.52 0.52
C LYS A 29 16.80 -3.75 -0.99
N LYS A 30 15.80 -3.25 -1.72
CA LYS A 30 15.73 -3.32 -3.19
C LYS A 30 16.44 -2.18 -3.92
N GLY A 31 17.01 -1.21 -3.20
CA GLY A 31 17.66 -0.05 -3.82
C GLY A 31 16.70 0.89 -4.56
N VAL A 32 15.41 0.86 -4.20
CA VAL A 32 14.37 1.70 -4.81
C VAL A 32 14.14 2.93 -3.94
N ILE A 33 14.03 4.11 -4.57
CA ILE A 33 13.63 5.33 -3.85
C ILE A 33 12.19 5.17 -3.38
N PHE A 34 11.92 5.51 -2.11
CA PHE A 34 10.60 5.35 -1.50
C PHE A 34 10.23 6.52 -0.61
N ILE A 35 8.91 6.68 -0.40
CA ILE A 35 8.34 7.64 0.54
C ILE A 35 8.51 7.08 1.94
N GLU A 36 9.23 7.80 2.80
CA GLU A 36 9.51 7.34 4.16
C GLU A 36 8.18 7.10 4.93
N PRO A 37 7.92 5.86 5.40
CA PRO A 37 6.68 5.53 6.09
C PRO A 37 6.66 6.11 7.51
N LYS A 38 5.51 6.61 7.94
CA LYS A 38 5.27 7.01 9.33
C LYS A 38 4.60 5.87 10.09
N PHE A 39 5.20 5.41 11.18
CA PHE A 39 4.57 4.42 12.04
C PHE A 39 3.29 4.99 12.69
N PRO A 40 2.20 4.20 12.83
CA PRO A 40 1.99 2.83 12.34
C PRO A 40 1.34 2.74 10.95
N LEU A 41 1.03 3.88 10.32
CA LEU A 41 0.09 3.96 9.20
C LEU A 41 0.74 4.01 7.80
N GLY A 42 2.06 3.85 7.73
CA GLY A 42 2.81 3.99 6.49
C GLY A 42 2.72 5.41 5.94
N ASN A 43 2.41 5.55 4.65
CA ASN A 43 2.29 6.86 4.00
C ASN A 43 0.88 7.48 4.05
N PHE A 44 -0.11 6.78 4.63
CA PHE A 44 -1.50 7.25 4.73
C PHE A 44 -1.86 7.83 6.11
N HIS A 45 -0.86 8.17 6.92
CA HIS A 45 -1.05 8.77 8.24
C HIS A 45 -2.01 9.98 8.20
N ASP A 46 -1.78 10.93 7.29
CA ASP A 46 -2.56 12.17 7.26
C ASP A 46 -4.02 11.94 6.83
N GLN A 47 -4.26 10.91 6.01
CA GLN A 47 -5.61 10.48 5.65
C GLN A 47 -6.34 9.86 6.84
N PHE A 48 -5.68 8.98 7.59
CA PHE A 48 -6.30 8.31 8.73
C PHE A 48 -6.78 9.29 9.81
N PHE A 49 -6.04 10.38 10.01
CA PHE A 49 -6.43 11.46 10.92
C PHE A 49 -7.40 12.48 10.30
N GLY A 50 -7.85 12.27 9.06
CA GLY A 50 -8.82 13.14 8.38
C GLY A 50 -8.25 14.49 7.95
N ASN A 51 -6.93 14.65 7.91
CA ASN A 51 -6.30 15.92 7.54
C ASN A 51 -6.34 16.20 6.03
N THR A 52 -6.43 15.14 5.21
CA THR A 52 -6.44 15.21 3.74
C THR A 52 -6.99 13.91 3.14
N ASP A 53 -7.42 13.92 1.88
CA ASP A 53 -7.88 12.72 1.18
C ASP A 53 -6.72 11.97 0.47
N VAL A 54 -6.97 10.70 0.14
CA VAL A 54 -6.02 9.82 -0.58
C VAL A 54 -5.55 10.43 -1.90
N GLY A 55 -6.48 11.00 -2.67
CA GLY A 55 -6.21 11.52 -4.00
C GLY A 55 -5.23 12.69 -3.93
N THR A 56 -5.43 13.60 -2.98
CA THR A 56 -4.53 14.72 -2.73
C THR A 56 -3.13 14.27 -2.31
N ILE A 57 -3.02 13.26 -1.43
CA ILE A 57 -1.71 12.68 -1.03
C ILE A 57 -1.00 12.10 -2.26
N ILE A 58 -1.69 11.23 -3.01
CA ILE A 58 -1.12 10.57 -4.19
C ILE A 58 -0.70 11.61 -5.23
N GLN A 59 -1.53 12.62 -5.52
CA GLN A 59 -1.22 13.66 -6.50
C GLN A 59 0.01 14.46 -6.11
N LYS A 60 0.13 14.82 -4.83
CA LYS A 60 1.27 15.56 -4.28
C LYS A 60 2.57 14.77 -4.47
N GLU A 61 2.58 13.51 -4.04
CA GLU A 61 3.77 12.66 -4.13
C GLU A 61 4.10 12.32 -5.59
N TYR A 62 3.12 11.95 -6.41
CA TYR A 62 3.28 11.74 -7.85
C TYR A 62 3.95 12.94 -8.52
N THR A 63 3.42 14.15 -8.27
CA THR A 63 3.95 15.39 -8.88
C THR A 63 5.37 15.69 -8.42
N LYS A 64 5.66 15.48 -7.14
CA LYS A 64 7.00 15.67 -6.56
C LYS A 64 8.03 14.76 -7.23
N TYR A 65 7.79 13.45 -7.27
CA TYR A 65 8.76 12.51 -7.83
C TYR A 65 8.83 12.55 -9.36
N LYS A 66 7.74 12.91 -10.04
CA LYS A 66 7.74 13.22 -11.47
C LYS A 66 8.69 14.37 -11.80
N LYS A 67 8.66 15.45 -11.01
CA LYS A 67 9.58 16.60 -11.17
C LYS A 67 11.04 16.21 -10.92
N MET A 68 11.29 15.19 -10.10
CA MET A 68 12.63 14.62 -9.87
C MET A 68 13.09 13.68 -10.99
N GLY A 69 12.25 13.42 -12.00
CA GLY A 69 12.58 12.53 -13.13
C GLY A 69 12.50 11.05 -12.80
N LEU A 70 11.84 10.65 -11.70
CA LEU A 70 11.68 9.25 -11.35
C LEU A 70 10.57 8.60 -12.19
N LYS A 71 10.79 7.33 -12.57
CA LYS A 71 9.79 6.52 -13.28
C LYS A 71 8.81 5.80 -12.36
N TYR A 72 9.22 5.57 -11.12
CA TYR A 72 8.43 4.95 -10.08
C TYR A 72 8.98 5.35 -8.71
N VAL A 73 8.18 5.19 -7.67
CA VAL A 73 8.57 5.39 -6.28
C VAL A 73 7.89 4.36 -5.39
N GLY A 74 8.64 3.79 -4.46
CA GLY A 74 8.09 2.91 -3.44
C GLY A 74 7.25 3.68 -2.42
N SER A 75 6.20 3.07 -1.91
CA SER A 75 5.37 3.58 -0.81
C SER A 75 4.94 2.40 0.08
N PHE A 76 4.22 2.72 1.13
CA PHE A 76 3.69 1.77 2.10
C PHE A 76 2.25 2.12 2.45
N SER A 77 1.33 1.16 2.22
CA SER A 77 -0.02 1.19 2.81
C SER A 77 0.04 0.41 4.12
N LEU A 78 -0.02 1.10 5.26
CA LEU A 78 0.35 0.49 6.54
C LEU A 78 1.75 -0.16 6.43
N ARG A 79 1.83 -1.49 6.51
CA ARG A 79 3.05 -2.30 6.37
C ARG A 79 3.30 -2.85 4.97
N GLU A 80 2.35 -2.70 4.05
CA GLU A 80 2.39 -3.35 2.75
C GLU A 80 3.16 -2.47 1.76
N PRO A 81 4.24 -2.99 1.14
CA PRO A 81 5.01 -2.23 0.17
C PRO A 81 4.24 -2.09 -1.15
N ASN A 82 4.03 -0.85 -1.57
CA ASN A 82 3.35 -0.49 -2.81
C ASN A 82 4.30 0.24 -3.76
N LEU A 83 4.07 0.12 -5.07
CA LEU A 83 4.87 0.81 -6.07
C LEU A 83 4.00 1.79 -6.84
N MET A 84 4.28 3.09 -6.68
CA MET A 84 3.62 4.13 -7.44
C MET A 84 4.35 4.32 -8.77
N LEU A 85 3.65 4.02 -9.87
CA LEU A 85 4.16 4.22 -11.22
C LEU A 85 3.96 5.67 -11.65
N ILE A 86 5.02 6.27 -12.21
CA ILE A 86 5.04 7.66 -12.67
C ILE A 86 5.16 7.73 -14.20
N ASP A 87 5.94 6.82 -14.77
CA ASP A 87 6.23 6.71 -16.19
C ASP A 87 5.11 6.01 -16.96
N LEU A 88 4.70 6.60 -18.09
CA LEU A 88 3.58 6.11 -18.89
C LEU A 88 3.86 4.74 -19.52
N ASP A 89 5.10 4.47 -19.91
CA ASP A 89 5.43 3.19 -20.52
C ASP A 89 5.40 2.07 -19.48
N LEU A 90 5.82 2.34 -18.24
CA LEU A 90 5.61 1.39 -17.13
C LEU A 90 4.12 1.12 -16.87
N CYS A 91 3.27 2.17 -16.89
CA CYS A 91 1.83 1.98 -16.77
C CYS A 91 1.27 1.11 -17.91
N LYS A 92 1.71 1.31 -19.16
CA LYS A 92 1.29 0.45 -20.29
C LYS A 92 1.77 -0.98 -20.14
N HIS A 93 2.96 -1.19 -19.58
CA HIS A 93 3.45 -2.53 -19.28
C HIS A 93 2.55 -3.23 -18.28
N VAL A 94 2.29 -2.61 -17.12
CA VAL A 94 1.48 -3.20 -16.06
C VAL A 94 0.02 -3.39 -16.46
N LEU A 95 -0.58 -2.40 -17.12
CA LEU A 95 -2.02 -2.40 -17.42
C LEU A 95 -2.40 -3.11 -18.73
N ALA A 96 -1.46 -3.29 -19.67
CA ALA A 96 -1.77 -3.85 -20.97
C ALA A 96 -0.85 -5.01 -21.38
N LYS A 97 0.47 -4.81 -21.44
CA LYS A 97 1.38 -5.84 -21.99
C LYS A 97 1.53 -7.05 -21.07
N ASP A 98 1.73 -6.78 -19.79
CA ASP A 98 2.06 -7.77 -18.76
C ASP A 98 0.89 -8.00 -17.80
N PHE A 99 -0.32 -7.60 -18.20
CA PHE A 99 -1.55 -7.64 -17.40
C PHE A 99 -1.81 -9.00 -16.74
N ASN A 100 -1.42 -10.11 -17.39
CA ASN A 100 -1.57 -11.46 -16.83
C ASN A 100 -0.80 -11.70 -15.52
N HIS A 101 0.18 -10.85 -15.18
CA HIS A 101 0.88 -10.87 -13.90
C HIS A 101 0.26 -9.94 -12.85
N PHE A 102 -0.67 -9.06 -13.25
CA PHE A 102 -1.27 -8.00 -12.42
C PHE A 102 -2.80 -8.13 -12.40
N VAL A 103 -3.31 -9.33 -12.14
CA VAL A 103 -4.73 -9.67 -12.25
C VAL A 103 -5.52 -9.38 -10.98
N THR A 104 -4.86 -9.34 -9.82
CA THR A 104 -5.47 -9.12 -8.50
C THR A 104 -5.68 -7.62 -8.26
N ARG A 105 -6.82 -7.26 -7.65
CA ARG A 105 -7.14 -5.87 -7.29
C ARG A 105 -7.33 -5.76 -5.79
N ASP A 106 -6.45 -5.01 -5.15
CA ASP A 106 -6.33 -4.89 -3.69
C ASP A 106 -7.56 -4.31 -2.97
N PHE A 107 -8.57 -3.82 -3.70
CA PHE A 107 -9.72 -3.09 -3.17
C PHE A 107 -10.99 -3.92 -2.93
N THR A 108 -10.95 -5.25 -3.05
CA THR A 108 -12.15 -6.06 -2.84
C THR A 108 -12.28 -6.51 -1.38
N VAL A 109 -12.64 -5.57 -0.50
CA VAL A 109 -13.29 -5.92 0.79
C VAL A 109 -14.78 -5.61 0.68
N LEU A 110 -15.45 -6.28 -0.26
CA LEU A 110 -16.91 -6.27 -0.33
C LEU A 110 -17.38 -7.49 0.43
N THR A 111 -17.73 -7.30 1.70
CA THR A 111 -18.19 -8.36 2.61
C THR A 111 -19.54 -8.95 2.21
N HIS A 112 -20.26 -8.31 1.28
CA HIS A 112 -21.59 -8.73 0.86
C HIS A 112 -21.54 -9.46 -0.48
N GLU A 113 -22.10 -10.67 -0.53
CA GLU A 113 -22.04 -11.60 -1.68
C GLU A 113 -22.53 -10.99 -3.01
N TYR A 114 -23.45 -10.03 -2.97
CA TYR A 114 -23.95 -9.33 -4.15
C TYR A 114 -23.05 -8.18 -4.61
N LEU A 115 -22.36 -7.51 -3.68
CA LEU A 115 -21.42 -6.45 -4.01
C LEU A 115 -20.10 -7.02 -4.56
N SER A 116 -19.69 -8.20 -4.10
CA SER A 116 -18.49 -8.86 -4.62
C SER A 116 -18.63 -9.38 -6.07
N LYS A 117 -19.85 -9.47 -6.61
CA LYS A 117 -20.14 -10.03 -7.94
C LYS A 117 -20.15 -9.01 -9.10
N HIS A 118 -19.73 -7.77 -8.87
CA HIS A 118 -19.62 -6.78 -9.96
C HIS A 118 -18.22 -6.79 -10.63
N LEU A 119 -18.14 -6.34 -11.89
CA LEU A 119 -16.90 -6.36 -12.71
C LEU A 119 -15.65 -5.77 -12.04
N PHE A 120 -15.83 -4.79 -11.15
CA PHE A 120 -14.72 -4.14 -10.45
C PHE A 120 -14.20 -4.93 -9.23
N ALA A 121 -14.92 -5.97 -8.79
CA ALA A 121 -14.63 -6.78 -7.61
C ALA A 121 -14.27 -8.23 -7.95
N LEU A 122 -14.73 -8.74 -9.10
CA LEU A 122 -14.31 -10.06 -9.57
C LEU A 122 -12.81 -10.11 -9.82
N GLU A 123 -12.23 -11.28 -9.55
CA GLU A 123 -10.81 -11.55 -9.75
C GLU A 123 -10.60 -12.82 -10.58
N GLY A 124 -9.38 -12.99 -11.09
CA GLY A 124 -8.94 -14.25 -11.69
C GLY A 124 -9.79 -14.70 -12.88
N GLN A 125 -10.23 -15.95 -12.86
CA GLN A 125 -11.00 -16.55 -13.95
C GLN A 125 -12.45 -16.04 -14.00
N GLU A 126 -13.07 -15.76 -12.84
CA GLU A 126 -14.44 -15.24 -12.78
C GLU A 126 -14.57 -13.88 -13.48
N TRP A 127 -13.57 -13.01 -13.33
CA TRP A 127 -13.52 -11.74 -14.07
C TRP A 127 -13.35 -11.93 -15.58
N LYS A 128 -12.63 -12.97 -16.01
CA LYS A 128 -12.39 -13.26 -17.44
C LYS A 128 -13.61 -13.88 -18.13
N ASP A 129 -14.45 -14.58 -17.38
CA ASP A 129 -15.61 -15.29 -17.88
C ASP A 129 -16.88 -14.41 -17.96
N MET A 130 -16.86 -13.21 -17.37
CA MET A 130 -17.91 -12.18 -17.53
C MET A 130 -17.76 -11.40 -18.83
#